data_AF-A0A972TYB6-F1
#
_entry.id   AF-A0A972TYB6-F1
#
_cell.length_a   1.000
_cell.length_b   1.000
_cell.length_c   1.000
_cell.angle_alpha   90.00
_cell.angle_beta   90.00
_cell.angle_gamma   90.00
#
_symmetry.space_group_name_H-M   'P 1'
#
loop_
_entity.id
_entity.type
_entity.pdbx_description
1 polymer ?
#
loop_
_entity_poly.entity_id
_entity_poly.type
_entity_poly.pdbx_seq_one_letter_code
_entity_poly.pdbx_strand_id
1 'polypeptide(L)' 'MRRAEILQEIRIMRSEEAYSVWTEKRLTQEEAARIVGVCSRTFRRYINRYEEKGLDGLLDKRLTQV' A
#
# COMPACT_ATOMS: atom_id res chain seq x y z
N MET A 1 -9.15 -16.19 10.27
CA MET A 1 -8.53 -15.85 8.96
C MET A 1 -9.20 -14.63 8.30
N ARG A 2 -10.53 -14.57 8.22
CA ARG A 2 -11.32 -13.44 7.63
C ARG A 2 -10.86 -12.00 7.96
N ARG A 3 -10.45 -11.74 9.20
CA ARG A 3 -9.96 -10.40 9.62
C ARG A 3 -8.65 -10.01 8.94
N ALA A 4 -7.73 -10.95 8.73
CA ALA A 4 -6.44 -10.67 8.11
C ALA A 4 -6.59 -10.34 6.61
N GLU A 5 -7.51 -11.01 5.93
CA GLU A 5 -7.88 -10.75 4.54
C GLU A 5 -8.51 -9.36 4.39
N ILE A 6 -9.48 -9.01 5.24
CA ILE A 6 -10.09 -7.66 5.26
C ILE A 6 -9.02 -6.58 5.51
N LEU A 7 -8.08 -6.81 6.44
CA LEU A 7 -7.00 -5.87 6.69
C LEU A 7 -6.04 -5.73 5.51
N GLN A 8 -5.83 -6.80 4.73
CA GLN A 8 -5.05 -6.75 3.50
C GLN A 8 -5.77 -5.95 2.42
N GLU A 9 -7.06 -6.18 2.20
CA GLU A 9 -7.89 -5.43 1.24
C GLU A 9 -7.89 -3.93 1.56
N ILE A 10 -8.10 -3.56 2.82
CA ILE A 10 -8.06 -2.16 3.28
C ILE A 10 -6.68 -1.54 3.02
N ARG A 11 -5.59 -2.30 3.24
CA ARG A 11 -4.23 -1.82 2.99
C ARG A 11 -3.99 -1.57 1.50
N ILE A 12 -4.50 -2.45 0.63
CA ILE A 12 -4.39 -2.31 -0.83
C ILE A 12 -5.14 -1.06 -1.28
N MET A 13 -6.43 -0.94 -0.92
CA MET A 13 -7.28 0.20 -1.26
C MET A 13 -6.64 1.54 -0.84
N ARG A 14 -6.14 1.64 0.40
CA ARG A 14 -5.46 2.85 0.89
C ARG A 14 -4.14 3.12 0.19
N SER A 15 -3.41 2.08 -0.22
CA SER A 15 -2.13 2.25 -0.92
C SER A 15 -2.34 2.76 -2.34
N GLU A 16 -3.38 2.30 -3.05
CA GLU A 16 -3.74 2.78 -4.39
C GLU A 16 -4.19 4.25 -4.37
N GLU A 17 -5.06 4.61 -3.41
CA GLU A 17 -5.50 6.01 -3.22
C GLU A 17 -4.30 6.93 -2.93
N ALA A 18 -3.46 6.54 -1.97
CA ALA A 18 -2.27 7.32 -1.62
C ALA A 18 -1.25 7.39 -2.76
N TYR A 19 -1.10 6.33 -3.56
CA TYR A 19 -0.26 6.33 -4.76
C TYR A 19 -0.79 7.29 -5.83
N SER A 20 -2.09 7.26 -6.12
CA SER A 20 -2.71 8.17 -7.09
C SER A 20 -2.46 9.63 -6.71
N VAL A 21 -2.76 10.00 -5.46
CA VAL A 21 -2.63 11.39 -5.00
C VAL A 21 -1.16 11.83 -4.88
N TRP A 22 -0.25 10.91 -4.51
CA TRP A 22 1.19 11.19 -4.52
C TRP A 22 1.72 11.39 -5.94
N THR A 23 1.30 10.58 -6.91
CA THR A 23 1.76 10.66 -8.31
C THR A 23 1.27 11.94 -9.01
N GLU A 24 0.13 12.48 -8.58
CA GLU A 24 -0.36 13.80 -9.00
C GLU A 24 0.45 14.99 -8.42
N LYS A 25 1.52 14.71 -7.65
CA LYS A 25 2.35 15.70 -6.93
C LYS A 25 1.56 16.61 -5.99
N ARG A 26 0.37 16.18 -5.57
CA ARG A 26 -0.50 16.92 -4.64
C ARG A 26 -0.10 16.72 -3.18
N LEU A 27 0.63 15.66 -2.88
CA LEU A 27 1.12 15.33 -1.54
C LEU A 27 2.60 14.95 -1.58
N THR A 28 3.29 15.30 -0.50
CA THR A 28 4.61 14.74 -0.20
C THR A 28 4.52 13.27 0.18
N GLN A 29 5.64 12.56 0.09
CA GLN A 29 5.74 11.17 0.51
C GLN A 29 5.34 10.97 1.99
N GLU A 30 5.61 11.96 2.86
CA GLU A 30 5.27 11.91 4.28
C GLU A 30 3.79 12.10 4.55
N GLU A 31 3.12 12.98 3.79
CA GLU A 31 1.67 13.16 3.87
C GLU A 31 0.93 11.92 3.38
N ALA A 32 1.35 11.37 2.23
CA ALA A 32 0.78 10.13 1.71
C ALA A 32 0.96 8.96 2.72
N ALA A 33 2.13 8.86 3.36
CA ALA A 33 2.38 7.86 4.38
C ALA A 33 1.46 8.03 5.61
N ARG A 34 1.19 9.27 6.05
CA ARG A 34 0.26 9.58 7.14
C ARG A 34 -1.17 9.15 6.81
N ILE A 35 -1.64 9.36 5.58
CA ILE A 35 -2.98 8.93 5.12
C ILE A 35 -3.14 7.41 5.22
N VAL A 36 -2.11 6.66 4.82
CA VAL A 36 -2.12 5.18 4.88
C VAL A 36 -1.89 4.67 6.32
N GLY A 37 -1.44 5.53 7.24
CA GLY A 37 -1.16 5.17 8.63
C GLY A 37 0.16 4.42 8.81
N VAL A 38 1.15 4.70 7.95
CA VAL A 38 2.49 4.11 8.03
C VAL A 38 3.57 5.19 8.05
N CYS A 39 4.80 4.83 8.41
CA CYS A 39 5.91 5.76 8.27
C CYS A 39 6.33 5.90 6.78
N SER A 40 6.96 7.03 6.45
CA SER A 40 7.40 7.35 5.09
C SER A 40 8.28 6.26 4.45
N ARG A 41 9.18 5.64 5.23
CA ARG A 41 10.02 4.52 4.77
C ARG A 41 9.20 3.30 4.35
N THR A 42 8.17 2.94 5.12
CA THR A 42 7.28 1.81 4.79
C THR A 42 6.46 2.14 3.54
N PHE A 43 5.93 3.36 3.46
CA PHE A 43 5.22 3.82 2.27
C PHE A 43 6.08 3.69 1.01
N ARG A 44 7.33 4.17 1.03
CA ARG A 44 8.27 4.01 -0.10
C ARG A 44 8.45 2.56 -0.53
N ARG A 45 8.59 1.64 0.43
CA ARG A 45 8.74 0.21 0.13
C ARG A 45 7.49 -0.38 -0.50
N TYR A 46 6.30 0.08 -0.12
CA TYR A 46 5.05 -0.33 -0.74
C TYR A 46 4.99 0.15 -2.19
N ILE A 47 5.33 1.43 -2.43
CA ILE A 47 5.39 1.98 -3.79
C ILE A 47 6.38 1.20 -4.66
N ASN A 48 7.61 0.99 -4.19
CA ASN A 48 8.60 0.24 -4.99
C ASN A 48 8.12 -1.17 -5.37
N ARG A 49 7.43 -1.87 -4.46
CA ARG A 49 6.88 -3.20 -4.75
C ARG A 49 5.69 -3.13 -5.71
N TYR A 50 4.85 -2.12 -5.57
CA TYR A 50 3.72 -1.87 -6.44
C TYR A 50 4.18 -1.51 -7.86
N GLU A 51 5.23 -0.72 -8.01
CA GLU A 51 5.82 -0.42 -9.32
C GLU A 51 6.47 -1.66 -9.96
N GLU A 52 7.08 -2.54 -9.16
CA GLU A 52 7.72 -3.76 -9.65
C GLU A 52 6.72 -4.86 -10.03
N LYS A 53 5.64 -5.02 -9.27
CA LYS A 53 4.75 -6.21 -9.33
C LYS A 53 3.25 -5.88 -9.33
N GLY A 54 2.87 -4.61 -9.41
CA GLY A 54 1.48 -4.18 -9.27
C GLY A 54 0.88 -4.58 -7.91
N LEU A 55 -0.39 -4.97 -7.92
CA LEU A 55 -1.12 -5.41 -6.73
C LEU A 55 -0.43 -6.59 -6.01
N ASP A 56 0.20 -7.51 -6.74
CA ASP A 56 0.91 -8.66 -6.16
C ASP A 56 2.08 -8.26 -5.25
N GLY A 57 2.65 -7.07 -5.47
CA GLY A 57 3.67 -6.50 -4.61
C GLY A 57 3.16 -6.13 -3.20
N LEU A 58 1.84 -5.99 -3.03
CA LEU A 58 1.18 -5.59 -1.79
C LEU A 58 0.47 -6.75 -1.06
N LEU A 59 0.36 -7.92 -1.69
CA LEU A 59 -0.27 -9.10 -1.10
C LEU A 59 0.61 -9.73 0.00
N ASP A 60 0.00 -10.15 1.11
CA ASP A 60 0.67 -11.03 2.08
C ASP A 60 0.65 -12.45 1.52
N LYS A 61 1.82 -12.93 1.11
CA LYS A 61 1.96 -14.26 0.50
C LYS A 61 1.52 -15.41 1.41
N ARG A 62 1.46 -15.21 2.72
CA ARG A 62 0.95 -16.21 3.67
C ARG A 62 -0.57 -16.34 3.61
N LEU A 63 -1.27 -15.30 3.16
CA LEU A 63 -2.72 -15.29 2.96
C LEU A 63 -3.11 -15.72 1.55
N THR A 64 -2.21 -15.61 0.57
CA THR A 64 -2.47 -15.99 -0.83
C THR A 64 -1.91 -17.36 -1.21
N GLN A 65 -1.33 -18.11 -0.27
CA GLN A 65 -0.96 -19.50 -0.46
C GLN A 65 -2.21 -20.36 -0.30
N VAL A 66 -2.75 -20.85 -1.42
CA VAL A 66 -3.78 -21.90 -1.48
C VAL A 66 -3.12 -23.18 -1.98
#